data_AF-A0A818TT04-F1
#
_entry.id   AF-A0A818TT04-F1
#
_cell.length_a   1.000
_cell.length_b   1.000
_cell.length_c   1.000
_cell.angle_alpha   90.00
_cell.angle_beta   90.00
_cell.angle_gamma   90.00
#
_symmetry.space_group_name_H-M   'P 1'
#
loop_
_entity.id
_entity.type
_entity.pdbx_description
1 polymer ?
#
loop_
_entity_poly.entity_id
_entity_poly.type
_entity_poly.pdbx_seq_one_letter_code
_entity_poly.pdbx_strand_id
1 'polypeptide(L)'
;MSSSSSSVSDGILKFATQYSIYTGSIAFIFGIIGNALNIFVFTQLKLFRTNQCIFYMTIESISNFIYQFLSISLTILTSIYGDDATGRSFIWCKFKSILSQICALTTFYMICFSAVDQFFSTNYRYNLRQMCTLKLGRYFAFIFICFAVIHSIVFGFSYDIQPKFGCIISDYTWIQYSTFFLYPILVGFLPIVIASSFSILAYHNVRHIVRRQLPIVRRKLDKQITAMVLTRVIAFVCLVLPYNIYCIYAVNFPTSQSVPKDYAISRLIQAIFSSINIMNSVINFYIFIIFSSRFRRQVKLVLVKKCWQSWKYWCCSVNNQIEPDNNIEPRNSHMESDENI
;
A
#
# COMPACT_ATOMS: atom_id res chain seq x y z
N MET A 1 -14.27 -23.16 40.64
CA MET A 1 -13.87 -23.44 39.24
C MET A 1 -14.18 -22.30 38.27
N SER A 2 -15.18 -21.43 38.52
CA SER A 2 -15.48 -20.26 37.67
C SER A 2 -14.43 -19.13 37.74
N SER A 3 -13.75 -18.95 38.88
CA SER A 3 -12.74 -17.89 39.08
C SER A 3 -11.40 -18.14 38.36
N SER A 4 -11.04 -19.40 38.09
CA SER A 4 -9.81 -19.74 37.36
C SER A 4 -9.98 -19.65 35.84
N SER A 5 -11.19 -19.87 35.32
CA SER A 5 -11.49 -19.70 33.89
C SER A 5 -11.56 -18.24 33.46
N SER A 6 -12.04 -17.35 34.34
CA SER A 6 -12.09 -15.91 34.07
C SER A 6 -10.67 -15.31 34.02
N SER A 7 -9.81 -15.66 34.98
CA SER A 7 -8.44 -15.13 35.03
C SER A 7 -7.59 -15.50 33.81
N VAL A 8 -7.74 -16.71 33.27
CA VAL A 8 -7.04 -17.14 32.04
C VAL A 8 -7.56 -16.37 30.82
N SER A 9 -8.87 -16.18 30.72
CA SER A 9 -9.49 -15.46 29.60
C SER A 9 -9.02 -14.00 29.53
N ASP A 10 -8.96 -13.33 30.69
CA ASP A 10 -8.45 -11.96 30.81
C ASP A 10 -6.96 -11.86 30.43
N GLY A 11 -6.15 -12.86 30.81
CA GLY A 11 -4.74 -12.94 30.43
C GLY A 11 -4.55 -13.02 28.91
N ILE A 12 -5.31 -13.87 28.23
CA ILE A 12 -5.27 -14.02 26.76
C ILE A 12 -5.71 -12.71 26.08
N LEU A 13 -6.79 -12.08 26.56
CA LEU A 13 -7.29 -10.84 25.98
C LEU A 13 -6.27 -9.70 26.11
N LYS A 14 -5.64 -9.55 27.29
CA LYS A 14 -4.56 -8.58 27.51
C LYS A 14 -3.39 -8.81 26.56
N PHE A 15 -2.98 -10.06 26.39
CA PHE A 15 -1.90 -10.41 25.46
C PHE A 15 -2.28 -10.07 24.01
N ALA A 16 -3.50 -10.41 23.57
CA ALA A 16 -3.98 -10.10 22.23
C ALA A 16 -3.95 -8.58 21.95
N THR A 17 -4.42 -7.77 22.90
CA THR A 17 -4.41 -6.31 22.79
C THR A 17 -2.97 -5.77 22.71
N GLN A 18 -2.07 -6.21 23.59
CA GLN A 18 -0.66 -5.80 23.56
C GLN A 18 0.00 -6.20 22.24
N TYR A 19 -0.24 -7.42 21.77
CA TYR A 19 0.26 -7.90 20.48
C TYR A 19 -0.22 -6.99 19.34
N SER A 20 -1.52 -6.67 19.27
CA SER A 20 -2.07 -5.76 18.26
C SER A 20 -1.46 -4.35 18.31
N ILE A 21 -1.23 -3.80 19.51
CA ILE A 21 -0.60 -2.48 19.68
C ILE A 21 0.84 -2.49 19.16
N TYR A 22 1.67 -3.45 19.59
CA TYR A 22 3.07 -3.50 19.18
C TYR A 22 3.23 -3.79 17.70
N THR A 23 2.52 -4.80 17.18
CA THR A 23 2.59 -5.15 15.76
C THR A 23 2.02 -4.03 14.88
N GLY A 24 0.90 -3.42 15.28
CA GLY A 24 0.33 -2.26 14.58
C GLY A 24 1.27 -1.05 14.57
N SER A 25 1.91 -0.74 15.69
CA SER A 25 2.85 0.40 15.80
C SER A 25 4.09 0.21 14.94
N ILE A 26 4.68 -0.99 14.97
CA ILE A 26 5.81 -1.34 14.10
C ILE A 26 5.38 -1.26 12.64
N ALA A 27 4.25 -1.86 12.29
CA ALA A 27 3.70 -1.80 10.94
C ALA A 27 3.45 -0.37 10.45
N PHE A 28 2.97 0.51 11.33
CA PHE A 28 2.72 1.91 11.01
C PHE A 28 4.02 2.64 10.64
N ILE A 29 5.05 2.54 11.48
CA ILE A 29 6.34 3.21 11.25
C ILE A 29 6.97 2.72 9.94
N PHE A 30 7.11 1.40 9.79
CA PHE A 30 7.72 0.81 8.59
C PHE A 30 6.84 1.01 7.35
N GLY A 31 5.52 0.96 7.49
CA GLY A 31 4.57 1.16 6.40
C GLY A 31 4.61 2.57 5.82
N ILE A 32 4.62 3.60 6.67
CA ILE A 32 4.71 5.00 6.24
C ILE A 32 6.04 5.26 5.54
N ILE A 33 7.16 4.84 6.15
CA ILE A 33 8.51 5.03 5.58
C ILE A 33 8.63 4.29 4.25
N GLY A 34 8.28 3.00 4.21
CA GLY A 34 8.40 2.16 3.02
C GLY A 34 7.55 2.65 1.85
N ASN A 35 6.27 2.95 2.10
CA ASN A 35 5.39 3.43 1.03
C ASN A 35 5.79 4.84 0.54
N ALA A 36 6.20 5.75 1.42
CA ALA A 36 6.71 7.06 1.03
C ALA A 36 7.95 6.95 0.14
N LEU A 37 8.90 6.08 0.51
CA LEU A 37 10.11 5.84 -0.30
C LEU A 37 9.79 5.20 -1.65
N ASN A 38 8.85 4.24 -1.71
CA ASN A 38 8.38 3.69 -2.99
C ASN A 38 7.79 4.77 -3.90
N ILE A 39 6.85 5.57 -3.38
CA ILE A 39 6.22 6.67 -4.13
C ILE A 39 7.30 7.63 -4.63
N PHE A 40 8.23 8.02 -3.77
CA PHE A 40 9.34 8.91 -4.13
C PHE A 40 10.20 8.31 -5.24
N VAL A 41 10.67 7.06 -5.11
CA VAL A 41 11.54 6.42 -6.11
C VAL A 41 10.83 6.26 -7.46
N PHE A 42 9.57 5.84 -7.45
CA PHE A 42 8.79 5.64 -8.68
C PHE A 42 8.45 6.95 -9.40
N THR A 43 8.26 8.05 -8.66
CA THR A 43 7.97 9.37 -9.23
C THR A 43 9.21 10.14 -9.68
N GLN A 44 10.38 9.93 -9.06
CA GLN A 44 11.60 10.67 -9.44
C GLN A 44 12.25 10.12 -10.71
N LEU A 45 12.24 8.80 -10.92
CA LEU A 45 12.95 8.17 -12.03
C LEU A 45 12.14 8.25 -13.32
N LYS A 46 12.66 8.97 -14.33
CA LYS A 46 12.02 9.09 -15.66
C LYS A 46 11.71 7.72 -16.28
N LEU A 47 12.60 6.74 -16.10
CA LEU A 47 12.44 5.36 -16.60
C LEU A 47 11.22 4.65 -15.99
N PHE A 48 10.91 4.93 -14.72
CA PHE A 48 9.80 4.33 -13.99
C PHE A 48 8.47 5.03 -14.29
N ARG A 49 8.48 6.36 -14.39
CA ARG A 49 7.28 7.16 -14.72
C ARG A 49 6.66 6.82 -16.07
N THR A 50 7.45 6.33 -17.02
CA THR A 50 6.98 5.96 -18.36
C THR A 50 6.46 4.52 -18.43
N ASN A 51 6.64 3.72 -17.39
CA ASN A 51 6.26 2.31 -17.36
C ASN A 51 4.90 2.11 -16.68
N GLN A 52 3.98 1.42 -17.36
CA GLN A 52 2.61 1.21 -16.90
C GLN A 52 2.53 0.31 -15.65
N CYS A 53 3.29 -0.79 -15.60
CA CYS A 53 3.37 -1.64 -14.40
C CYS A 53 3.82 -0.87 -13.16
N ILE A 54 4.84 -0.01 -13.28
CA ILE A 54 5.31 0.80 -12.14
C ILE A 54 4.28 1.87 -11.76
N PHE A 55 3.51 2.39 -12.72
CA PHE A 55 2.39 3.28 -12.43
C PHE A 55 1.35 2.59 -11.53
N TYR A 56 0.98 1.34 -11.79
CA TYR A 56 0.08 0.58 -10.91
C TYR A 56 0.68 0.36 -9.51
N MET A 57 1.96 -0.01 -9.40
CA MET A 57 2.65 -0.12 -8.10
C MET A 57 2.74 1.21 -7.34
N THR A 58 2.74 2.33 -8.06
CA THR A 58 2.70 3.67 -7.44
C THR A 58 1.33 3.94 -6.84
N ILE A 59 0.25 3.66 -7.57
CA ILE A 59 -1.12 3.75 -7.04
C ILE A 59 -1.29 2.82 -5.83
N GLU A 60 -0.81 1.58 -5.93
CA GLU A 60 -0.78 0.63 -4.83
C GLU A 60 -0.10 1.21 -3.58
N SER A 61 1.08 1.81 -3.75
CA SER A 61 1.83 2.42 -2.63
C SER A 61 1.09 3.62 -2.03
N ILE A 62 0.39 4.42 -2.84
CA ILE A 62 -0.46 5.53 -2.37
C ILE A 62 -1.64 4.98 -1.57
N SER A 63 -2.35 3.96 -2.09
CA SER A 63 -3.46 3.32 -1.38
C SER A 63 -3.02 2.73 -0.04
N ASN A 64 -1.87 2.04 -0.01
CA ASN A 64 -1.30 1.51 1.22
C ASN A 64 -0.90 2.60 2.21
N PHE A 65 -0.34 3.72 1.72
CA PHE A 65 -0.01 4.88 2.57
C PHE A 65 -1.27 5.47 3.22
N ILE A 66 -2.33 5.69 2.44
CA ILE A 66 -3.62 6.21 2.95
C ILE A 66 -4.23 5.24 3.95
N TYR A 67 -4.23 3.94 3.64
CA TYR A 67 -4.72 2.89 4.54
C TYR A 67 -3.96 2.88 5.87
N GLN A 68 -2.63 2.95 5.84
CA GLN A 68 -1.82 2.96 7.04
C GLN A 68 -2.06 4.22 7.87
N PHE A 69 -2.13 5.37 7.21
CA PHE A 69 -2.32 6.66 7.86
C PHE A 69 -3.70 6.80 8.51
N LEU A 70 -4.75 6.28 7.89
CA LEU A 70 -6.12 6.48 8.36
C LEU A 70 -6.68 5.26 9.09
N SER A 71 -6.47 4.03 8.63
CA SER A 71 -7.08 2.87 9.29
C SER A 71 -6.29 2.39 10.51
N ILE A 72 -4.96 2.36 10.39
CA ILE A 72 -4.10 1.74 11.41
C ILE A 72 -3.77 2.71 12.55
N SER A 73 -3.51 3.99 12.25
CA SER A 73 -3.33 5.01 13.29
C SER A 73 -4.52 5.04 14.26
N LEU A 74 -5.74 5.00 13.73
CA LEU A 74 -6.97 4.98 14.51
C LEU A 74 -7.14 3.71 15.32
N THR A 75 -6.77 2.57 14.75
CA THR A 75 -6.86 1.28 15.45
C THR A 75 -5.88 1.22 16.62
N ILE A 76 -4.67 1.78 16.47
CA ILE A 76 -3.70 1.92 17.56
C ILE A 76 -4.24 2.87 18.63
N LEU A 77 -4.75 4.04 18.22
CA LEU A 77 -5.30 5.04 19.15
C LEU A 77 -6.43 4.43 20.00
N THR A 78 -7.36 3.75 19.34
CA THR A 78 -8.45 3.02 20.01
C THR A 78 -7.92 1.95 20.98
N SER A 79 -6.90 1.19 20.57
CA SER A 79 -6.33 0.15 21.43
C SER A 79 -5.60 0.70 22.66
N ILE A 80 -5.02 1.91 22.58
CA ILE A 80 -4.29 2.56 23.67
C ILE A 80 -5.25 3.22 24.67
N TYR A 81 -6.22 3.99 24.18
CA TYR A 81 -7.12 4.76 25.04
C TYR A 81 -8.29 3.95 25.59
N GLY A 82 -8.53 2.74 25.05
CA GLY A 82 -9.64 1.88 25.46
C GLY A 82 -11.02 2.44 25.11
N ASP A 83 -11.08 3.61 24.47
CA ASP A 83 -12.30 4.21 23.93
C ASP A 83 -12.38 3.89 22.43
N ASP A 84 -13.25 2.93 22.10
CA ASP A 84 -13.61 2.62 20.72
C ASP A 84 -14.42 3.79 20.16
N ALA A 85 -13.75 4.84 19.66
CA ALA A 85 -14.42 5.92 18.91
C ALA A 85 -15.28 5.38 17.75
N THR A 86 -14.91 4.22 17.21
CA THR A 86 -15.67 3.44 16.22
C THR A 86 -17.00 2.89 16.75
N GLY A 87 -17.11 2.62 18.05
CA GLY A 87 -18.35 2.25 18.75
C GLY A 87 -19.15 3.44 19.27
N ARG A 88 -18.61 4.67 19.17
CA ARG A 88 -19.26 5.89 19.65
C ARG A 88 -19.88 6.74 18.54
N SER A 89 -19.28 6.75 17.35
CA SER A 89 -19.76 7.53 16.20
C SER A 89 -20.11 6.64 15.01
N PHE A 90 -21.39 6.66 14.64
CA PHE A 90 -21.91 5.95 13.46
C PHE A 90 -21.21 6.39 12.17
N ILE A 91 -20.99 7.70 12.02
CA ILE A 91 -20.30 8.28 10.86
C ILE A 91 -18.87 7.72 10.78
N TRP A 92 -18.20 7.60 11.91
CA TRP A 92 -16.83 7.11 11.97
C TRP A 92 -16.70 5.62 11.67
N CYS A 93 -17.61 4.81 12.23
CA CYS A 93 -17.74 3.38 11.94
C CYS A 93 -17.83 3.12 10.43
N LYS A 94 -18.73 3.84 9.75
CA LYS A 94 -18.91 3.70 8.30
C LYS A 94 -17.72 4.23 7.51
N PHE A 95 -17.25 5.43 7.83
CA PHE A 95 -16.13 6.05 7.12
C PHE A 95 -14.87 5.19 7.17
N LYS A 96 -14.50 4.67 8.35
CA LYS A 96 -13.34 3.78 8.52
C LYS A 96 -13.47 2.52 7.66
N SER A 97 -14.66 1.91 7.64
CA SER A 97 -14.92 0.68 6.90
C SER A 97 -14.88 0.91 5.38
N ILE A 98 -15.57 1.94 4.89
CA ILE A 98 -15.59 2.36 3.49
C ILE A 98 -14.16 2.61 3.01
N LEU A 99 -13.42 3.46 3.71
CA LEU A 99 -12.07 3.83 3.31
C LEU A 99 -11.11 2.63 3.31
N SER A 100 -11.19 1.79 4.34
CA SER A 100 -10.35 0.59 4.42
C SER A 100 -10.61 -0.35 3.23
N GLN A 101 -11.88 -0.51 2.84
CA GLN A 101 -12.25 -1.34 1.71
C GLN A 101 -11.82 -0.74 0.36
N ILE A 102 -11.95 0.58 0.17
CA ILE A 102 -11.46 1.27 -1.04
C ILE A 102 -9.97 1.01 -1.21
N CYS A 103 -9.19 1.22 -0.14
CA CYS A 103 -7.74 1.02 -0.19
C CYS A 103 -7.37 -0.45 -0.43
N ALA A 104 -8.06 -1.39 0.21
CA ALA A 104 -7.80 -2.83 0.02
C ALA A 104 -8.09 -3.27 -1.42
N LEU A 105 -9.27 -2.95 -1.95
CA LEU A 105 -9.65 -3.29 -3.33
C LEU A 105 -8.70 -2.66 -4.34
N THR A 106 -8.39 -1.37 -4.16
CA THR A 106 -7.44 -0.68 -5.05
C THR A 106 -6.08 -1.38 -5.03
N THR A 107 -5.54 -1.68 -3.84
CA THR A 107 -4.25 -2.38 -3.70
C THR A 107 -4.26 -3.71 -4.43
N PHE A 108 -5.29 -4.54 -4.22
CA PHE A 108 -5.32 -5.91 -4.72
C PHE A 108 -5.41 -5.94 -6.24
N TYR A 109 -6.23 -5.07 -6.83
CA TYR A 109 -6.38 -5.01 -8.28
C TYR A 109 -5.25 -4.24 -8.96
N MET A 110 -4.60 -3.28 -8.31
CA MET A 110 -3.35 -2.71 -8.86
C MET A 110 -2.24 -3.78 -8.95
N ILE A 111 -2.18 -4.74 -8.01
CA ILE A 111 -1.27 -5.90 -8.13
C ILE A 111 -1.65 -6.74 -9.36
N CYS A 112 -2.94 -7.06 -9.53
CA CYS A 112 -3.41 -7.79 -10.72
C CYS A 112 -3.06 -7.07 -12.03
N PHE A 113 -3.35 -5.77 -12.12
CA PHE A 113 -3.06 -4.97 -13.31
C PHE A 113 -1.56 -4.87 -13.56
N SER A 114 -0.73 -4.79 -12.52
CA SER A 114 0.73 -4.84 -12.66
C SER A 114 1.20 -6.17 -13.24
N ALA A 115 0.62 -7.30 -12.81
CA ALA A 115 0.95 -8.63 -13.33
C ALA A 115 0.51 -8.81 -14.80
N VAL A 116 -0.70 -8.38 -15.13
CA VAL A 116 -1.25 -8.43 -16.48
C VAL A 116 -0.44 -7.54 -17.43
N ASP A 117 -0.14 -6.30 -17.03
CA ASP A 117 0.70 -5.40 -17.82
C ASP A 117 2.11 -5.96 -18.02
N GLN A 118 2.69 -6.57 -16.97
CA GLN A 118 4.00 -7.17 -17.07
C GLN A 118 4.01 -8.38 -18.03
N PHE A 119 2.92 -9.14 -18.10
CA PHE A 119 2.78 -10.21 -19.09
C PHE A 119 2.72 -9.67 -20.52
N PHE A 120 1.89 -8.66 -20.79
CA PHE A 120 1.76 -8.09 -22.13
C PHE A 120 3.03 -7.37 -22.59
N SER A 121 3.68 -6.61 -21.69
CA SER A 121 4.91 -5.88 -22.00
C SER A 121 6.10 -6.79 -22.31
N THR A 122 6.10 -7.99 -21.73
CA THR A 122 7.11 -9.04 -21.96
C THR A 122 6.71 -10.03 -23.05
N ASN A 123 5.55 -9.87 -23.68
CA ASN A 123 5.12 -10.79 -24.73
C ASN A 123 5.98 -10.65 -26.00
N TYR A 124 6.16 -11.76 -26.71
CA TYR A 124 6.94 -11.78 -27.96
C TYR A 124 6.21 -11.10 -29.12
N ARG A 125 4.86 -11.09 -29.10
CA ARG A 125 4.05 -10.48 -30.15
C ARG A 125 4.07 -8.97 -30.00
N TYR A 126 4.53 -8.28 -31.05
CA TYR A 126 4.61 -6.82 -31.07
C TYR A 126 3.26 -6.16 -30.78
N ASN A 127 2.18 -6.67 -31.38
CA ASN A 127 0.83 -6.11 -31.23
C ASN A 127 0.35 -6.15 -29.77
N LEU A 128 0.57 -7.27 -29.05
CA LEU A 128 0.20 -7.39 -27.64
C LEU A 128 1.00 -6.41 -26.77
N ARG A 129 2.27 -6.22 -27.09
CA ARG A 129 3.13 -5.27 -26.38
C ARG A 129 2.72 -3.82 -26.60
N GLN A 130 2.16 -3.48 -27.76
CA GLN A 130 1.66 -2.14 -28.04
C GLN A 130 0.40 -1.78 -27.22
N MET A 131 -0.32 -2.77 -26.68
CA MET A 131 -1.48 -2.51 -25.82
C MET A 131 -1.07 -1.90 -24.46
N CYS A 132 0.17 -2.12 -24.01
CA CYS A 132 0.74 -1.54 -22.80
C CYS A 132 1.08 -0.05 -22.97
N THR A 133 0.04 0.78 -23.09
CA THR A 133 0.20 2.24 -23.09
C THR A 133 -0.20 2.84 -21.75
N LEU A 134 0.60 3.79 -21.27
CA LEU A 134 0.34 4.48 -20.01
C LEU A 134 -1.03 5.19 -19.99
N LYS A 135 -1.52 5.66 -21.15
CA LYS A 135 -2.85 6.27 -21.28
C LYS A 135 -3.95 5.28 -20.95
N LEU A 136 -3.88 4.08 -21.53
CA LEU A 136 -4.82 3.00 -21.26
C LEU A 136 -4.72 2.55 -19.80
N GLY A 137 -3.51 2.45 -19.27
CA GLY A 137 -3.31 2.07 -17.87
C GLY A 137 -3.95 3.03 -16.88
N ARG A 138 -3.86 4.35 -17.14
CA ARG A 138 -4.54 5.39 -16.35
C ARG A 138 -6.07 5.26 -16.41
N TYR A 139 -6.61 4.98 -17.59
CA TYR A 139 -8.04 4.80 -17.78
C TYR A 139 -8.58 3.60 -16.99
N PHE A 140 -7.90 2.44 -17.07
CA PHE A 140 -8.29 1.26 -16.29
C PHE A 140 -8.15 1.47 -14.78
N ALA A 141 -7.07 2.12 -14.34
CA ALA A 141 -6.91 2.44 -12.92
C ALA A 141 -8.05 3.36 -12.42
N PHE A 142 -8.38 4.40 -13.19
CA PHE A 142 -9.44 5.34 -12.83
C PHE A 142 -10.80 4.65 -12.74
N ILE A 143 -11.20 3.89 -13.77
CA ILE A 143 -12.47 3.14 -13.75
C ILE A 143 -12.54 2.20 -12.54
N PHE A 144 -11.46 1.47 -12.27
CA PHE A 144 -11.44 0.53 -11.17
C PHE A 144 -11.53 1.24 -9.81
N ILE A 145 -10.84 2.36 -9.63
CA ILE A 145 -10.93 3.17 -8.40
C ILE A 145 -12.37 3.69 -8.22
N CYS A 146 -13.01 4.19 -9.28
CA CYS A 146 -14.42 4.59 -9.22
C CYS A 146 -15.33 3.41 -8.82
N PHE A 147 -15.12 2.23 -9.41
CA PHE A 147 -15.83 1.02 -9.02
C PHE A 147 -15.60 0.67 -7.55
N ALA A 148 -14.35 0.69 -7.07
CA ALA A 148 -14.01 0.39 -5.69
C ALA A 148 -14.66 1.39 -4.72
N VAL A 149 -14.72 2.68 -5.06
CA VAL A 149 -15.40 3.71 -4.28
C VAL A 149 -16.89 3.45 -4.19
N ILE A 150 -17.57 3.25 -5.32
CA ILE A 150 -19.01 2.99 -5.37
C ILE A 150 -19.36 1.73 -4.60
N HIS A 151 -18.63 0.64 -4.87
CA HIS A 151 -18.79 -0.64 -4.20
C HIS A 151 -18.61 -0.52 -2.67
N SER A 152 -17.56 0.16 -2.23
CA SER A 152 -17.27 0.31 -0.81
C SER A 152 -18.26 1.22 -0.09
N ILE A 153 -18.79 2.26 -0.75
CA ILE A 153 -19.85 3.10 -0.19
C ILE A 153 -21.11 2.25 0.05
N VAL A 154 -21.55 1.49 -0.96
CA VAL A 154 -22.73 0.63 -0.86
C VAL A 154 -22.55 -0.38 0.28
N PHE A 155 -21.40 -1.06 0.33
CA PHE A 155 -21.11 -2.02 1.39
C PHE A 155 -20.99 -1.35 2.77
N GLY A 156 -20.39 -0.17 2.84
CA GLY A 156 -20.23 0.61 4.07
C GLY A 156 -21.54 1.02 4.74
N PHE A 157 -22.62 1.17 3.98
CA PHE A 157 -23.94 1.45 4.56
C PHE A 157 -24.48 0.29 5.42
N SER A 158 -24.03 -0.94 5.19
CA SER A 158 -24.44 -2.13 5.96
C SER A 158 -23.82 -2.24 7.35
N TYR A 159 -22.83 -1.41 7.67
CA TYR A 159 -22.21 -1.38 8.99
C TYR A 159 -23.09 -0.64 9.99
N ASP A 160 -23.22 -1.22 11.18
CA ASP A 160 -23.95 -0.63 12.29
C ASP A 160 -23.20 -0.84 13.61
N ILE A 161 -23.53 -0.02 14.61
CA ILE A 161 -22.94 -0.11 15.95
C ILE A 161 -23.80 -1.02 16.81
N GLN A 162 -23.26 -2.18 17.16
CA GLN A 162 -23.88 -3.08 18.13
C GLN A 162 -23.26 -2.87 19.52
N PRO A 163 -24.07 -2.75 20.60
CA PRO A 163 -23.57 -2.48 21.95
C PRO A 163 -22.53 -3.48 22.46
N LYS A 164 -22.60 -4.74 22.00
CA LYS A 164 -21.69 -5.82 22.42
C LYS A 164 -20.51 -6.00 21.48
N PHE A 165 -20.68 -5.77 20.18
CA PHE A 165 -19.71 -6.17 19.15
C PHE A 165 -19.01 -4.99 18.47
N GLY A 166 -19.43 -3.75 18.79
CA GLY A 166 -18.94 -2.54 18.15
C GLY A 166 -19.48 -2.40 16.72
N CYS A 167 -18.67 -1.80 15.85
CA CYS A 167 -19.01 -1.56 14.45
C CYS A 167 -18.92 -2.85 13.63
N ILE A 168 -20.06 -3.48 13.33
CA ILE A 168 -20.15 -4.74 12.59
C ILE A 168 -21.27 -4.71 11.55
N ILE A 169 -21.24 -5.67 10.62
CA ILE A 169 -22.32 -5.88 9.64
C ILE A 169 -23.45 -6.63 10.38
N SER A 170 -24.63 -6.03 10.46
CA SER A 170 -25.79 -6.58 11.18
C SER A 170 -26.77 -7.34 10.28
N ASP A 171 -26.87 -6.95 9.01
CA ASP A 171 -27.85 -7.48 8.06
C ASP A 171 -27.38 -8.82 7.46
N TYR A 172 -28.26 -9.82 7.57
CA TYR A 172 -28.04 -11.18 7.06
C TYR A 172 -27.68 -11.23 5.57
N THR A 173 -28.30 -10.38 4.75
CA THR A 173 -28.04 -10.33 3.30
C THR A 173 -26.59 -9.94 3.02
N TRP A 174 -26.08 -8.96 3.77
CA TRP A 174 -24.72 -8.47 3.65
C TRP A 174 -23.69 -9.43 4.23
N ILE A 175 -24.06 -10.20 5.25
CA ILE A 175 -23.25 -11.30 5.79
C ILE A 175 -23.09 -12.41 4.74
N GLN A 176 -24.16 -12.80 4.06
CA GLN A 176 -24.10 -13.76 2.95
C GLN A 176 -23.27 -13.22 1.79
N TYR A 177 -23.48 -11.97 1.39
CA TYR A 177 -22.68 -11.30 0.36
C TYR A 177 -21.18 -11.32 0.72
N SER A 178 -20.84 -11.02 1.98
CA SER A 178 -19.46 -11.01 2.45
C SER A 178 -18.84 -12.41 2.37
N THR A 179 -19.58 -13.40 2.83
CA THR A 179 -19.16 -14.81 2.92
C THR A 179 -18.95 -15.44 1.56
N PHE A 180 -19.88 -15.27 0.63
CA PHE A 180 -19.89 -16.02 -0.63
C PHE A 180 -19.25 -15.25 -1.79
N PHE A 181 -19.27 -13.90 -1.75
CA PHE A 181 -18.80 -13.08 -2.85
C PHE A 181 -17.59 -12.23 -2.48
N LEU A 182 -17.68 -11.40 -1.43
CA LEU A 182 -16.63 -10.42 -1.13
C LEU A 182 -15.29 -11.09 -0.80
N TYR A 183 -15.24 -11.94 0.22
CA TYR A 183 -13.99 -12.55 0.67
C TYR A 183 -13.48 -13.63 -0.27
N PRO A 184 -14.29 -14.59 -0.77
CA PRO A 184 -13.78 -15.63 -1.64
C PRO A 184 -13.47 -15.12 -3.04
N ILE A 185 -14.32 -14.28 -3.62
CA ILE A 185 -14.19 -13.89 -5.02
C ILE A 185 -13.42 -12.57 -5.12
N LEU A 186 -14.01 -11.48 -4.65
CA LEU A 186 -13.52 -10.13 -4.95
C LEU A 186 -12.15 -9.83 -4.29
N VAL A 187 -11.95 -10.26 -3.04
CA VAL A 187 -10.78 -9.96 -2.21
C VAL A 187 -9.83 -11.17 -2.10
N GLY A 188 -10.29 -12.37 -2.43
CA GLY A 188 -9.57 -13.63 -2.25
C GLY A 188 -9.07 -14.27 -3.55
N PHE A 189 -9.77 -15.30 -4.01
CA PHE A 189 -9.33 -16.17 -5.09
C PHE A 189 -9.17 -15.45 -6.43
N LEU A 190 -10.08 -14.57 -6.82
CA LEU A 190 -10.00 -13.90 -8.13
C LEU A 190 -8.70 -13.08 -8.28
N PRO A 191 -8.36 -12.13 -7.38
CA PRO A 191 -7.11 -11.39 -7.51
C PRO A 191 -5.88 -12.29 -7.37
N ILE A 192 -5.91 -13.31 -6.51
CA ILE A 192 -4.81 -14.27 -6.35
C ILE A 192 -4.56 -15.05 -7.65
N VAL A 193 -5.61 -15.59 -8.27
CA VAL A 193 -5.51 -16.39 -9.50
C VAL A 193 -5.02 -15.52 -10.66
N ILE A 194 -5.59 -14.31 -10.82
CA ILE A 194 -5.17 -13.38 -11.87
C ILE A 194 -3.70 -12.98 -11.67
N ALA A 195 -3.34 -12.47 -10.49
CA ALA A 195 -1.98 -12.01 -10.23
C ALA A 195 -0.95 -13.14 -10.37
N SER A 196 -1.25 -14.35 -9.87
CA SER A 196 -0.34 -15.49 -9.94
C SER A 196 -0.16 -16.02 -11.36
N SER A 197 -1.26 -16.23 -12.09
CA SER A 197 -1.20 -16.74 -13.47
C SER A 197 -0.40 -15.81 -14.39
N PHE A 198 -0.74 -14.51 -14.40
CA PHE A 198 -0.06 -13.55 -15.26
C PHE A 198 1.38 -13.27 -14.85
N SER A 199 1.71 -13.26 -13.55
CA SER A 199 3.10 -13.07 -13.10
C SER A 199 4.00 -14.25 -13.45
N ILE A 200 3.49 -15.48 -13.36
CA ILE A 200 4.19 -16.69 -13.80
C ILE A 200 4.42 -16.64 -15.31
N LEU A 201 3.39 -16.34 -16.10
CA LEU A 201 3.51 -16.21 -17.56
C LEU A 201 4.51 -15.10 -17.96
N ALA A 202 4.49 -13.95 -17.28
CA ALA A 202 5.46 -12.88 -17.49
C ALA A 202 6.90 -13.34 -17.20
N TYR A 203 7.09 -14.10 -16.11
CA TYR A 203 8.39 -14.67 -15.77
C TYR A 203 8.89 -15.66 -16.85
N HIS A 204 8.02 -16.53 -17.34
CA HIS A 204 8.33 -17.43 -18.46
C HIS A 204 8.72 -16.65 -19.72
N ASN A 205 7.98 -15.61 -20.08
CA ASN A 205 8.26 -14.75 -21.22
C ASN A 205 9.65 -14.10 -21.12
N VAL A 206 10.00 -13.54 -19.96
CA VAL A 206 11.32 -12.93 -19.74
C VAL A 206 12.44 -13.96 -19.84
N ARG A 207 12.26 -15.15 -19.27
CA ARG A 207 13.24 -16.24 -19.38
C ARG A 207 13.47 -16.66 -20.83
N HIS A 208 12.42 -16.63 -21.65
CA HIS A 208 12.52 -16.94 -23.07
C HIS A 208 13.13 -15.80 -23.90
N ILE A 209 12.82 -14.53 -23.58
CA ILE A 209 13.40 -13.33 -24.21
C ILE A 209 14.93 -13.30 -24.08
N VAL A 210 15.48 -13.87 -23.02
CA VAL A 210 16.94 -13.95 -22.79
C VAL A 210 17.69 -14.56 -23.97
N ARG A 211 17.02 -15.39 -24.79
CA ARG A 211 17.58 -16.06 -25.96
C ARG A 211 17.48 -15.26 -27.27
N ARG A 212 16.84 -14.08 -27.29
CA ARG A 212 16.62 -13.27 -28.52
C ARG A 212 17.33 -11.91 -28.47
N GLN A 213 17.66 -11.36 -29.65
CA GLN A 213 18.37 -10.08 -29.85
C GLN A 213 17.50 -8.83 -29.54
N LEU A 214 17.05 -8.67 -28.29
CA LEU A 214 16.50 -7.39 -27.83
C LEU A 214 17.61 -6.47 -27.32
N PRO A 215 17.45 -5.13 -27.45
CA PRO A 215 18.41 -4.17 -26.91
C PRO A 215 18.63 -4.41 -25.42
N ILE A 216 19.91 -4.49 -25.04
CA ILE A 216 20.37 -4.92 -23.71
C ILE A 216 19.72 -4.10 -22.58
N VAL A 217 19.53 -2.80 -22.80
CA VAL A 217 18.94 -1.88 -21.82
C VAL A 217 17.49 -2.24 -21.49
N ARG A 218 16.65 -2.49 -22.51
CA ARG A 218 15.23 -2.83 -22.33
C ARG A 218 15.08 -4.18 -21.62
N ARG A 219 15.83 -5.19 -22.06
CA ARG A 219 15.84 -6.52 -21.44
C ARG A 219 16.20 -6.48 -19.96
N LYS A 220 17.16 -5.63 -19.60
CA LYS A 220 17.59 -5.43 -18.21
C LYS A 220 16.45 -4.83 -17.38
N LEU A 221 15.70 -3.87 -17.91
CA LEU A 221 14.55 -3.26 -17.25
C LEU A 221 13.41 -4.27 -17.07
N ASP A 222 13.02 -4.97 -18.13
CA ASP A 222 11.90 -5.92 -18.10
C ASP A 222 12.16 -7.06 -17.09
N LYS A 223 13.41 -7.56 -17.03
CA LYS A 223 13.81 -8.56 -16.02
C LYS A 223 13.68 -8.02 -14.59
N GLN A 224 14.02 -6.76 -14.37
CA GLN A 224 13.92 -6.13 -13.06
C GLN A 224 12.46 -5.96 -12.64
N ILE A 225 11.62 -5.40 -13.52
CA ILE A 225 10.21 -5.16 -13.21
C ILE A 225 9.48 -6.48 -13.00
N THR A 226 9.73 -7.48 -13.86
CA THR A 226 9.15 -8.82 -13.68
C THR A 226 9.54 -9.45 -12.34
N ALA A 227 10.80 -9.33 -11.92
CA ALA A 227 11.22 -9.82 -10.60
C ALA A 227 10.52 -9.07 -9.46
N MET A 228 10.34 -7.75 -9.58
CA MET A 228 9.59 -6.95 -8.60
C MET A 228 8.12 -7.39 -8.52
N VAL A 229 7.44 -7.52 -9.66
CA VAL A 229 6.04 -8.00 -9.75
C VAL A 229 5.91 -9.39 -9.14
N LEU A 230 6.75 -10.34 -9.56
CA LEU A 230 6.67 -11.72 -9.08
C LEU A 230 6.87 -11.81 -7.57
N THR A 231 7.88 -11.12 -7.03
CA THR A 231 8.12 -11.10 -5.58
C THR A 231 6.94 -10.48 -4.84
N ARG A 232 6.35 -9.41 -5.40
CA ARG A 232 5.17 -8.75 -4.85
C ARG A 232 3.94 -9.67 -4.83
N VAL A 233 3.71 -10.42 -5.91
CA VAL A 233 2.60 -11.39 -6.03
C VAL A 233 2.79 -12.53 -5.04
N ILE A 234 4.01 -13.09 -4.89
CA ILE A 234 4.28 -14.13 -3.91
C ILE A 234 3.95 -13.62 -2.49
N ALA A 235 4.43 -12.42 -2.14
CA ALA A 235 4.11 -11.80 -0.85
C ALA A 235 2.59 -11.57 -0.68
N PHE A 236 1.90 -11.13 -1.73
CA PHE A 236 0.46 -10.93 -1.73
C PHE A 236 -0.28 -12.24 -1.40
N VAL A 237 0.04 -13.34 -2.08
CA VAL A 237 -0.58 -14.65 -1.82
C VAL A 237 -0.31 -15.12 -0.40
N CYS A 238 0.94 -15.07 0.06
CA CYS A 238 1.31 -15.55 1.39
C CYS A 238 0.67 -14.75 2.53
N LEU A 239 0.45 -13.45 2.35
CA LEU A 239 -0.05 -12.56 3.40
C LEU A 239 -1.59 -12.41 3.38
N VAL A 240 -2.21 -12.46 2.20
CA VAL A 240 -3.65 -12.18 2.05
C VAL A 240 -4.49 -13.45 2.12
N LEU A 241 -4.01 -14.58 1.60
CA LEU A 241 -4.76 -15.84 1.62
C LEU A 241 -5.14 -16.29 3.05
N PRO A 242 -4.22 -16.32 4.04
CA PRO A 242 -4.57 -16.78 5.38
C PRO A 242 -5.61 -15.89 6.05
N TYR A 243 -5.52 -14.58 5.84
CA TYR A 243 -6.47 -13.61 6.38
C TYR A 243 -7.87 -13.78 5.76
N ASN A 244 -7.97 -13.97 4.45
CA ASN A 244 -9.27 -14.20 3.80
C ASN A 244 -9.94 -15.50 4.27
N ILE A 245 -9.16 -16.58 4.44
CA ILE A 245 -9.68 -17.84 5.01
C ILE A 245 -10.22 -17.59 6.41
N TYR A 246 -9.47 -16.85 7.24
CA TYR A 246 -9.91 -16.46 8.57
C TYR A 246 -11.19 -15.62 8.53
N CYS A 247 -11.31 -14.63 7.64
CA CYS A 247 -12.51 -13.80 7.52
C CYS A 247 -13.75 -14.62 7.16
N ILE A 248 -13.63 -15.57 6.22
CA ILE A 248 -14.73 -16.48 5.87
C ILE A 248 -15.14 -17.29 7.11
N TYR A 249 -14.17 -17.87 7.83
CA TYR A 249 -14.45 -18.60 9.07
C TYR A 249 -15.14 -17.72 10.12
N ALA A 250 -14.59 -16.55 10.42
CA ALA A 250 -15.06 -15.66 11.48
C ALA A 250 -16.48 -15.11 11.24
N VAL A 251 -16.84 -14.87 9.97
CA VAL A 251 -18.18 -14.39 9.61
C VAL A 251 -19.23 -15.51 9.72
N ASN A 252 -18.87 -16.76 9.43
CA ASN A 252 -19.81 -17.90 9.47
C ASN A 252 -19.94 -18.53 10.86
N PHE A 253 -18.90 -18.42 11.68
CA PHE A 253 -18.85 -19.01 13.02
C PHE A 253 -18.57 -17.92 14.07
N PRO A 254 -19.50 -16.98 14.28
CA PRO A 254 -19.32 -15.91 15.24
C PRO A 254 -19.21 -16.50 16.65
N THR A 255 -18.12 -16.17 17.35
CA THR A 255 -17.89 -16.65 18.71
C THR A 255 -18.69 -15.82 19.71
N SER A 256 -19.52 -16.47 20.51
CA SER A 256 -20.34 -15.79 21.54
C SER A 256 -19.48 -15.28 22.70
N GLN A 257 -19.75 -14.06 23.15
CA GLN A 257 -19.14 -13.48 24.35
C GLN A 257 -19.56 -14.19 25.65
N SER A 258 -20.61 -15.02 25.60
CA SER A 258 -21.07 -15.80 26.76
C SER A 258 -20.07 -16.87 27.20
N VAL A 259 -19.10 -17.23 26.34
CA VAL A 259 -18.02 -18.15 26.65
C VAL A 259 -16.69 -17.37 26.62
N PRO A 260 -16.24 -16.80 27.76
CA PRO A 260 -15.13 -15.84 27.80
C PRO A 260 -13.82 -16.38 27.20
N LYS A 261 -13.56 -17.68 27.40
CA LYS A 261 -12.35 -18.34 26.90
C LYS A 261 -12.29 -18.38 25.37
N ASP A 262 -13.38 -18.79 24.74
CA ASP A 262 -13.44 -18.92 23.28
C ASP A 262 -13.38 -17.55 22.62
N TYR A 263 -14.05 -16.56 23.21
CA TYR A 263 -13.96 -15.17 22.76
C TYR A 263 -12.51 -14.64 22.83
N ALA A 264 -11.82 -14.85 23.96
CA ALA A 264 -10.43 -14.40 24.10
C ALA A 264 -9.49 -15.06 23.08
N ILE A 265 -9.66 -16.37 22.82
CA ILE A 265 -8.91 -17.09 21.78
C ILE A 265 -9.23 -16.52 20.39
N SER A 266 -10.50 -16.31 20.07
CA SER A 266 -10.92 -15.74 18.79
C SER A 266 -10.30 -14.35 18.57
N ARG A 267 -10.20 -13.52 19.61
CA ARG A 267 -9.57 -12.19 19.53
C ARG A 267 -8.06 -12.27 19.28
N LEU A 268 -7.37 -13.23 19.90
CA LEU A 268 -5.95 -13.47 19.63
C LEU A 268 -5.73 -13.94 18.19
N ILE A 269 -6.55 -14.89 17.71
CA ILE A 269 -6.49 -15.38 16.33
C ILE A 269 -6.75 -14.23 15.34
N GLN A 270 -7.77 -13.39 15.62
CA GLN A 270 -8.04 -12.19 14.84
C GLN A 270 -6.83 -11.27 14.76
N ALA A 271 -6.18 -11.02 15.89
CA ALA A 271 -5.01 -10.15 15.97
C ALA A 271 -3.86 -10.69 15.11
N ILE A 272 -3.58 -11.99 15.17
CA ILE A 272 -2.52 -12.63 14.38
C ILE A 272 -2.80 -12.51 12.87
N PHE A 273 -3.97 -12.95 12.40
CA PHE A 273 -4.30 -12.90 10.97
C PHE A 273 -4.41 -11.46 10.44
N SER A 274 -4.92 -10.54 11.26
CA SER A 274 -4.95 -9.12 10.89
C SER A 274 -3.53 -8.56 10.76
N SER A 275 -2.61 -8.91 11.65
CA SER A 275 -1.21 -8.49 11.56
C SER A 275 -0.51 -9.05 10.31
N ILE A 276 -0.82 -10.29 9.91
CA ILE A 276 -0.33 -10.87 8.64
C ILE A 276 -0.84 -10.05 7.45
N ASN A 277 -2.13 -9.69 7.41
CA ASN A 277 -2.68 -8.87 6.34
C ASN A 277 -2.10 -7.45 6.34
N ILE A 278 -1.87 -6.86 7.52
CA ILE A 278 -1.22 -5.54 7.64
C ILE A 278 0.20 -5.58 7.05
N MET A 279 0.94 -6.69 7.20
CA MET A 279 2.25 -6.79 6.54
C MET A 279 2.18 -6.64 5.02
N ASN A 280 1.05 -6.97 4.39
CA ASN A 280 0.86 -6.81 2.94
C ASN A 280 0.94 -5.35 2.50
N SER A 281 0.54 -4.38 3.33
CA SER A 281 0.65 -2.95 3.03
C SER A 281 2.04 -2.37 3.37
N VAL A 282 2.87 -3.10 4.12
CA VAL A 282 4.17 -2.64 4.62
C VAL A 282 5.33 -3.16 3.76
N ILE A 283 5.25 -4.42 3.31
CA ILE A 283 6.43 -5.18 2.91
C ILE A 283 7.06 -4.74 1.57
N ASN A 284 6.31 -4.05 0.71
CA ASN A 284 6.65 -3.76 -0.69
C ASN A 284 8.06 -3.17 -0.89
N PHE A 285 8.36 -2.07 -0.20
CA PHE A 285 9.66 -1.41 -0.34
C PHE A 285 10.81 -2.32 0.09
N TYR A 286 10.61 -3.04 1.20
CA TYR A 286 11.61 -3.91 1.80
C TYR A 286 11.92 -5.12 0.91
N ILE A 287 10.89 -5.77 0.35
CA ILE A 287 11.10 -6.87 -0.62
C ILE A 287 11.82 -6.37 -1.89
N PHE A 288 11.50 -5.17 -2.37
CA PHE A 288 12.18 -4.61 -3.54
C PHE A 288 13.66 -4.32 -3.26
N ILE A 289 13.99 -3.85 -2.06
CA ILE A 289 15.38 -3.72 -1.63
C ILE A 289 16.06 -5.08 -1.57
N ILE A 290 15.46 -6.10 -0.98
CA ILE A 290 16.10 -7.40 -0.77
C ILE A 290 16.32 -8.13 -2.11
N PHE A 291 15.27 -8.23 -2.92
CA PHE A 291 15.28 -9.08 -4.12
C PHE A 291 15.76 -8.36 -5.39
N SER A 292 15.73 -7.02 -5.45
CA SER A 292 16.15 -6.27 -6.63
C SER A 292 17.42 -5.47 -6.38
N SER A 293 18.57 -6.05 -6.76
CA SER A 293 19.88 -5.37 -6.69
C SER A 293 19.92 -4.07 -7.49
N ARG A 294 19.14 -3.97 -8.57
CA ARG A 294 18.99 -2.74 -9.34
C ARG A 294 18.14 -1.71 -8.63
N PHE A 295 17.03 -2.12 -8.00
CA PHE A 295 16.23 -1.19 -7.20
C PHE A 295 17.09 -0.58 -6.09
N ARG A 296 17.92 -1.37 -5.40
CA ARG A 296 18.91 -0.85 -4.43
C ARG A 296 19.83 0.22 -5.02
N ARG A 297 20.37 0.00 -6.22
CA ARG A 297 21.22 0.98 -6.91
C ARG A 297 20.45 2.25 -7.26
N GLN A 298 19.22 2.11 -7.75
CA GLN A 298 18.37 3.25 -8.10
C GLN A 298 17.99 4.08 -6.85
N VAL A 299 17.63 3.43 -5.75
CA VAL A 299 17.38 4.09 -4.46
C VAL A 299 18.62 4.87 -4.02
N LYS A 300 19.80 4.22 -4.02
CA LYS A 300 21.06 4.90 -3.68
C LYS A 300 21.33 6.09 -4.59
N LEU A 301 21.17 5.95 -5.91
CA LEU A 301 21.39 7.04 -6.87
C LEU A 301 20.45 8.23 -6.62
N VAL A 302 19.16 7.97 -6.40
CA VAL A 302 18.17 9.04 -6.17
C VAL A 302 18.45 9.73 -4.83
N LEU A 303 18.69 8.97 -3.76
CA LEU A 303 18.96 9.52 -2.43
C LEU A 303 20.28 10.30 -2.43
N VAL A 304 21.37 9.73 -2.95
CA VAL A 304 22.69 10.41 -3.02
C VAL A 304 22.62 11.65 -3.90
N LYS A 305 21.96 11.59 -5.06
CA LYS A 305 21.83 12.76 -5.95
C LYS A 305 21.05 13.89 -5.27
N LYS A 306 19.94 13.58 -4.59
CA LYS A 306 19.16 14.59 -3.85
C LYS A 306 19.91 15.14 -2.64
N CYS A 307 20.55 14.29 -1.84
CA CYS A 307 21.39 14.73 -0.73
C CYS A 307 22.53 15.64 -1.22
N TRP A 308 23.17 15.29 -2.33
CA TRP A 308 24.23 16.10 -2.93
C TRP A 308 23.70 17.45 -3.46
N GLN A 309 22.52 17.45 -4.10
CA GLN A 309 21.87 18.69 -4.53
C GLN A 309 21.52 19.59 -3.33
N SER A 310 20.87 19.03 -2.30
CA SER A 310 20.54 19.76 -1.07
C SER A 310 21.78 20.31 -0.37
N TRP A 311 22.85 19.53 -0.29
CA TRP A 311 24.13 19.97 0.27
C TRP A 311 24.75 21.11 -0.55
N LYS A 312 24.77 20.99 -1.88
CA LYS A 312 25.27 22.06 -2.76
C LYS A 312 24.47 23.37 -2.60
N TYR A 313 23.14 23.28 -2.53
CA TYR A 313 22.30 24.46 -2.27
C TYR A 313 22.59 25.09 -0.91
N TRP A 314 22.76 24.27 0.13
CA TRP A 314 23.10 24.77 1.47
C TRP A 314 24.46 25.45 1.50
N CYS A 315 25.50 24.86 0.89
CA CYS A 315 26.82 25.51 0.79
C CYS A 315 26.80 26.82 -0.01
N CYS A 316 26.06 26.89 -1.12
CA CYS A 316 25.91 28.16 -1.86
C CYS A 316 25.16 29.23 -1.04
N SER A 317 24.16 28.83 -0.25
CA SER A 317 23.42 29.76 0.62
C SER A 317 24.28 30.31 1.76
N VAL A 318 25.21 29.51 2.29
CA VAL A 318 26.12 29.94 3.37
C VAL A 318 27.19 30.90 2.84
N ASN A 319 27.75 30.66 1.65
CA ASN A 319 28.76 31.55 1.08
C ASN A 319 28.20 32.94 0.72
N ASN A 320 26.93 33.05 0.31
CA ASN A 320 26.31 34.34 0.01
C ASN A 320 25.97 35.19 1.25
N GLN A 321 26.10 34.64 2.47
CA GLN A 321 25.95 35.40 3.71
C GLN A 321 27.28 35.89 4.29
N ILE A 322 28.42 35.55 3.66
CA ILE A 322 29.78 35.91 4.11
C ILE A 322 30.39 37.00 3.21
N GLU A 323 29.60 37.64 2.34
CA GLU A 323 30.00 38.90 1.71
C GLU A 323 29.51 40.05 2.61
N PRO A 324 30.36 40.63 3.49
CA PRO A 324 30.01 41.84 4.21
C PRO A 324 29.92 43.02 3.24
N ASP A 325 28.90 43.87 3.46
CA ASP A 325 28.78 45.24 2.96
C ASP A 325 30.13 45.97 3.06
N ASN A 326 30.92 45.92 2.01
CA ASN A 326 32.11 46.74 1.80
C ASN A 326 31.95 47.50 0.48
N ASN A 327 30.81 48.19 0.31
CA ASN A 327 30.73 49.31 -0.63
C ASN A 327 30.77 50.61 0.18
N ILE A 328 32.01 50.99 0.46
CA ILE A 328 32.43 52.37 0.73
C ILE A 328 32.05 53.20 -0.51
N GLU A 329 31.18 54.19 -0.29
CA GLU A 329 30.94 55.30 -1.21
C GLU A 329 32.24 55.94 -1.70
N PRO A 330 32.25 56.38 -2.97
CA PRO A 330 32.66 57.75 -3.22
C PRO A 330 31.64 58.50 -4.09
N ARG A 331 30.92 59.40 -3.42
CA ARG A 331 30.88 60.85 -3.66
C ARG A 331 31.40 61.38 -5.02
N ASN A 332 30.51 62.14 -5.68
CA ASN A 332 30.74 63.20 -6.71
C ASN A 332 31.14 62.69 -8.10
N SER A 333 30.71 63.23 -9.25
CA SER A 333 30.09 64.52 -9.63
C SER A 333 29.81 64.50 -11.16
N HIS A 334 29.01 65.46 -11.62
CA HIS A 334 28.82 65.91 -13.02
C HIS A 334 27.88 65.05 -13.92
N MET A 335 26.74 65.53 -14.43
CA MET A 335 26.37 66.76 -15.19
C MET A 335 26.76 66.68 -16.67
N GLU A 336 25.76 66.40 -17.53
CA GLU A 336 25.51 66.82 -18.94
C GLU A 336 24.51 65.80 -19.53
N SER A 337 23.23 66.10 -19.78
CA SER A 337 22.61 66.93 -20.84
C SER A 337 22.97 66.49 -22.27
N ASP A 338 21.93 66.52 -23.12
CA ASP A 338 21.92 66.46 -24.59
C ASP A 338 21.96 65.05 -25.22
N GLU A 339 21.35 64.76 -26.36
CA GLU A 339 20.21 65.23 -27.17
C GLU A 339 20.17 64.26 -28.38
N ASN A 340 19.02 64.05 -29.01
CA ASN A 340 18.86 63.76 -30.44
C ASN A 340 19.47 62.47 -31.06
N ILE A 341 18.61 61.49 -31.40
CA ILE A 341 18.09 61.13 -32.76
C ILE A 341 17.36 59.78 -32.68
#